data_AF-A0A1I1GJN3-F1
#
_entry.id   AF-A0A1I1GJN3-F1
#
_cell.length_a   1.000
_cell.length_b   1.000
_cell.length_c   1.000
_cell.angle_alpha   90.00
_cell.angle_beta   90.00
_cell.angle_gamma   90.00
#
_symmetry.space_group_name_H-M   'P 1'
#
loop_
_entity.id
_entity.type
_entity.pdbx_description
1 polymer ?
#
loop_
_entity_poly.entity_id
_entity_poly.type
_entity_poly.pdbx_seq_one_letter_code
_entity_poly.pdbx_strand_id
1 'polypeptide(L)'
;MTPPIRRVVLDVLKPYEPDILEFTAAVADCESVDGVNAVLVETDREVQTLKLTIEGDDVDTDVVEGTVETVGGSVHSIDQVVCGDRLVEQSGTPQDR
;
A
#
# COMPACT_ATOMS: atom_id res chain seq x y z
N MET A 1 -13.36 -3.50 -20.54
CA MET A 1 -11.96 -3.50 -20.08
C MET A 1 -11.93 -2.71 -18.79
N THR A 2 -11.35 -3.27 -17.74
CA THR A 2 -11.16 -2.56 -16.47
C THR A 2 -9.96 -1.63 -16.64
N PRO A 3 -10.06 -0.33 -16.26
CA PRO A 3 -8.91 0.56 -16.31
C PRO A 3 -7.82 0.08 -15.32
N PRO A 4 -6.53 0.24 -15.65
CA PRO A 4 -5.45 -0.24 -14.80
C PRO A 4 -5.37 0.54 -13.49
N ILE A 5 -4.91 -0.12 -12.43
CA ILE A 5 -4.65 0.52 -11.13
C ILE A 5 -3.25 1.12 -11.18
N ARG A 6 -3.16 2.44 -10.99
CA ARG A 6 -1.89 3.17 -11.02
C ARG A 6 -1.27 3.38 -9.65
N ARG A 7 -2.14 3.56 -8.64
CA ARG A 7 -1.73 3.74 -7.25
C ARG A 7 -2.76 3.14 -6.32
N VAL A 8 -2.29 2.47 -5.28
CA VAL A 8 -3.10 2.08 -4.13
C VAL A 8 -2.41 2.55 -2.85
N VAL A 9 -3.20 3.04 -1.90
CA VAL A 9 -2.72 3.33 -0.54
C VAL A 9 -3.40 2.36 0.41
N LEU A 10 -2.60 1.61 1.15
CA LEU A 10 -3.04 0.57 2.07
C LEU A 10 -2.72 0.97 3.51
N ASP A 11 -3.68 0.73 4.41
CA ASP A 11 -3.43 0.64 5.84
C ASP A 11 -3.09 -0.81 6.18
N VAL A 12 -1.89 -1.04 6.71
CA VAL A 12 -1.35 -2.38 6.93
C VAL A 12 -0.89 -2.53 8.37
N LEU A 13 -1.35 -3.57 9.05
CA LEU A 13 -0.73 -4.02 10.29
C LEU A 13 0.39 -5.00 9.98
N LYS A 14 1.50 -4.89 10.71
CA LYS A 14 2.55 -5.91 10.72
C LYS A 14 3.06 -6.20 12.13
N PRO A 15 3.62 -7.39 12.39
CA PRO A 15 4.46 -7.64 13.56
C PRO A 15 5.73 -6.78 13.54
N TYR A 16 6.49 -6.79 14.63
CA TYR A 16 7.78 -6.08 14.70
C TYR A 16 8.84 -6.61 13.73
N GLU A 17 8.82 -7.93 13.48
CA GLU A 17 9.70 -8.61 12.53
C GLU A 17 8.86 -9.24 11.40
N PRO A 18 9.21 -9.03 10.11
CA PRO A 18 10.38 -8.30 9.63
C PRO A 18 10.30 -6.78 9.87
N ASP A 19 11.45 -6.10 9.80
CA ASP A 19 11.49 -4.66 9.99
C ASP A 19 10.80 -3.92 8.82
N ILE A 20 10.59 -2.60 8.96
CA ILE A 20 9.90 -1.82 7.93
C ILE A 20 10.64 -1.82 6.59
N LEU A 21 11.98 -1.93 6.58
CA LEU A 21 12.77 -1.92 5.34
C LEU A 21 12.55 -3.22 4.58
N GLU A 22 12.68 -4.36 5.26
CA GLU A 22 12.45 -5.68 4.68
C GLU A 22 11.01 -5.87 4.22
N PHE A 23 10.05 -5.42 5.04
CA PHE A 23 8.64 -5.47 4.69
C PHE A 23 8.34 -4.66 3.43
N THR A 24 8.87 -3.43 3.36
CA THR A 24 8.66 -2.53 2.20
C THR A 24 9.34 -3.08 0.95
N ALA A 25 10.54 -3.64 1.09
CA ALA A 25 11.28 -4.24 -0.01
C ALA A 25 10.52 -5.43 -0.62
N ALA A 26 9.92 -6.28 0.22
CA ALA A 26 9.14 -7.41 -0.26
C ALA A 26 7.91 -6.98 -1.09
N VAL A 27 7.20 -5.95 -0.66
CA VAL A 27 6.07 -5.39 -1.42
C VAL A 27 6.55 -4.74 -2.72
N ALA A 28 7.70 -4.06 -2.69
CA ALA A 28 8.28 -3.42 -3.87
C ALA A 28 8.83 -4.40 -4.92
N ASP A 29 9.09 -5.66 -4.56
CA ASP A 29 9.60 -6.69 -5.48
C ASP A 29 8.49 -7.36 -6.32
N CYS A 30 7.22 -7.02 -6.08
CA CYS A 30 6.10 -7.51 -6.89
C CYS A 30 6.21 -7.01 -8.34
N GLU A 31 6.01 -7.89 -9.33
CA GLU A 31 6.23 -7.57 -10.76
C GLU A 31 5.44 -6.35 -11.28
N SER A 32 4.24 -6.10 -10.72
CA SER A 32 3.37 -4.99 -11.12
C SER A 32 3.64 -3.68 -10.36
N VAL A 33 4.69 -3.63 -9.53
CA VAL A 33 5.00 -2.50 -8.65
C VAL A 33 6.28 -1.81 -9.11
N ASP A 34 6.19 -0.52 -9.40
CA ASP A 34 7.33 0.32 -9.77
C ASP A 34 7.98 0.97 -8.54
N GLY A 35 7.21 1.17 -7.47
CA GLY A 35 7.72 1.77 -6.25
C GLY A 35 6.74 1.71 -5.09
N VAL A 36 7.31 1.68 -3.87
CA VAL A 36 6.56 1.67 -2.62
C VAL A 36 7.13 2.72 -1.68
N ASN A 37 6.25 3.50 -1.08
CA ASN A 37 6.55 4.34 0.07
C ASN A 37 5.87 3.75 1.30
N ALA A 38 6.62 3.56 2.38
CA ALA A 38 6.09 3.13 3.66
C ALA A 38 6.27 4.20 4.73
N VAL A 39 5.21 4.47 5.47
CA VAL A 39 5.21 5.38 6.62
C VAL A 39 4.73 4.61 7.85
N LEU A 40 5.54 4.60 8.90
CA LEU A 40 5.10 4.11 10.21
C LEU A 40 4.10 5.11 10.80
N VAL A 41 2.85 4.69 10.95
CA VAL A 41 1.74 5.50 11.47
C VAL A 41 1.69 5.38 12.99
N GLU A 42 1.71 4.15 13.49
CA GLU A 42 1.59 3.84 14.91
C GLU A 42 2.44 2.62 15.29
N THR A 43 2.83 2.57 16.55
CA THR A 43 3.51 1.42 17.15
C THR A 43 2.81 1.06 18.44
N ASP A 44 2.26 -0.15 18.46
CA ASP A 44 1.58 -0.74 19.60
C ASP A 44 2.47 -1.78 20.30
N ARG A 45 1.92 -2.41 21.34
CA ARG A 45 2.67 -3.39 22.15
C ARG A 45 3.25 -4.55 21.33
N GLU A 46 2.52 -5.01 20.32
CA GLU A 46 2.87 -6.23 19.57
C GLU A 46 2.87 -6.05 18.05
N VAL A 47 2.32 -4.93 17.55
CA VAL A 47 2.15 -4.66 16.13
C VAL A 47 2.52 -3.22 15.79
N GLN A 48 2.75 -2.98 14.50
CA GLN A 48 2.98 -1.67 13.92
C GLN A 48 1.98 -1.44 12.80
N THR A 49 1.46 -0.23 12.72
CA THR A 49 0.57 0.21 11.66
C THR A 49 1.39 1.00 10.63
N LEU A 50 1.37 0.55 9.38
CA LEU A 50 2.05 1.17 8.25
C LEU A 50 1.03 1.70 7.26
N LYS A 51 1.30 2.88 6.71
CA LYS A 51 0.68 3.36 5.48
C LYS A 51 1.60 3.05 4.32
N LEU A 52 1.17 2.18 3.42
CA LEU A 52 1.89 1.87 2.19
C LEU A 52 1.26 2.62 1.02
N THR A 53 2.05 3.37 0.27
CA THR A 53 1.65 3.92 -1.02
C THR A 53 2.41 3.16 -2.10
N ILE A 54 1.68 2.46 -2.96
CA ILE A 54 2.23 1.59 -4.01
C ILE A 54 1.84 2.16 -5.35
N GLU A 55 2.80 2.30 -6.25
CA GLU A 55 2.59 2.76 -7.62
C GLU A 55 3.09 1.72 -8.64
N GLY A 56 2.43 1.66 -9.78
CA GLY A 56 2.75 0.77 -10.89
C GLY A 56 1.95 1.12 -12.14
N ASP A 57 2.28 0.51 -13.28
CA ASP A 57 1.52 0.69 -14.53
C ASP A 57 0.17 -0.05 -14.53
N ASP A 58 0.07 -1.20 -13.84
CA ASP A 58 -1.16 -1.97 -13.61
C ASP A 58 -1.03 -2.82 -12.35
N VAL A 59 -1.11 -2.18 -11.18
CA VAL A 59 -0.88 -2.81 -9.88
C VAL A 59 -1.90 -3.94 -9.64
N ASP A 60 -1.40 -5.16 -9.52
CA ASP A 60 -2.20 -6.31 -9.11
C ASP A 60 -2.34 -6.31 -7.58
N THR A 61 -3.49 -5.80 -7.11
CA THR A 61 -3.75 -5.67 -5.67
C THR A 61 -3.85 -7.02 -4.98
N ASP A 62 -4.31 -8.07 -5.66
CA ASP A 62 -4.43 -9.40 -5.06
C ASP A 62 -3.03 -9.99 -4.78
N VAL A 63 -2.07 -9.78 -5.70
CA VAL A 63 -0.67 -10.19 -5.51
C VAL A 63 0.00 -9.38 -4.39
N VAL A 64 -0.25 -8.07 -4.34
CA VAL A 64 0.29 -7.21 -3.28
C VAL A 64 -0.27 -7.61 -1.91
N GLU A 65 -1.58 -7.82 -1.79
CA GLU A 65 -2.23 -8.28 -0.56
C GLU A 65 -1.68 -9.64 -0.12
N GLY A 66 -1.56 -10.61 -1.03
CA GLY A 66 -0.98 -11.91 -0.74
C GLY A 66 0.50 -11.83 -0.30
N THR A 67 1.26 -10.88 -0.85
CA THR A 67 2.65 -10.62 -0.43
C THR A 67 2.70 -10.06 0.99
N VAL A 68 1.84 -9.08 1.30
CA VAL A 68 1.67 -8.51 2.65
C VAL A 68 1.36 -9.61 3.66
N GLU A 69 0.41 -10.51 3.35
CA GLU A 69 0.09 -11.66 4.21
C GLU A 69 1.26 -12.63 4.38
N THR A 70 2.00 -12.89 3.29
CA THR A 70 3.16 -13.81 3.29
C THR A 70 4.29 -13.31 4.18
N VAL A 71 4.53 -11.99 4.25
CA VAL A 71 5.52 -11.39 5.16
C VAL A 71 4.98 -11.13 6.57
N GLY A 72 3.79 -11.65 6.89
CA GLY A 72 3.20 -11.63 8.22
C GLY A 72 2.36 -10.40 8.53
N GLY A 73 2.10 -9.53 7.56
CA GLY A 73 1.19 -8.40 7.71
C GLY A 73 -0.26 -8.74 7.39
N SER A 74 -1.14 -7.74 7.52
CA SER A 74 -2.53 -7.82 7.09
C SER A 74 -3.01 -6.45 6.63
N VAL A 75 -3.73 -6.41 5.51
CA VAL A 75 -4.37 -5.17 5.02
C VAL A 75 -5.65 -4.93 5.80
N HIS A 76 -5.74 -3.76 6.44
CA HIS A 76 -6.92 -3.30 7.18
C HIS A 76 -7.91 -2.58 6.27
N SER A 77 -7.41 -1.68 5.43
CA SER A 77 -8.22 -0.93 4.48
C SER A 77 -7.41 -0.49 3.28
N ILE A 78 -8.14 -0.27 2.19
CA ILE A 78 -7.65 0.50 1.05
C ILE A 78 -8.08 1.94 1.27
N ASP A 79 -7.12 2.80 1.63
CA ASP A 79 -7.35 4.20 1.96
C ASP A 79 -7.50 5.08 0.72
N GLN A 80 -6.87 4.69 -0.40
CA GLN A 80 -6.91 5.43 -1.66
C GLN A 80 -6.68 4.50 -2.85
N VAL A 81 -7.35 4.78 -3.97
CA VAL A 81 -7.08 4.14 -5.27
C VAL A 81 -7.04 5.21 -6.36
N VAL A 82 -6.10 5.05 -7.30
CA VAL A 82 -6.03 5.83 -8.53
C VAL A 82 -6.02 4.87 -9.70
N CYS A 83 -6.98 4.99 -10.61
CA CYS A 83 -7.12 4.13 -11.79
C CYS A 83 -7.25 4.92 -13.09
N GLY A 84 -6.82 4.32 -14.20
CA GLY A 84 -6.88 4.91 -15.55
C GLY A 84 -5.51 5.24 -16.13
N ASP A 85 -5.47 6.15 -17.11
CA ASP A 85 -4.26 6.41 -17.91
C ASP A 85 -3.24 7.35 -17.24
N ARG A 86 -3.59 7.94 -16.09
CA ARG A 86 -2.76 8.91 -15.38
C ARG A 86 -3.06 8.92 -13.89
N LEU A 87 -2.11 9.44 -13.11
CA LEU A 87 -2.33 9.75 -11.71
C LEU A 87 -3.26 10.97 -11.57
N VAL A 88 -4.23 10.85 -10.66
CA VAL A 88 -5.18 11.91 -10.29
C VAL A 88 -5.06 12.11 -8.78
N GLU A 89 -4.48 13.24 -8.39
CA GLU A 89 -4.33 13.60 -6.98
C GLU A 89 -5.66 14.04 -6.38
N GLN A 90 -5.93 13.67 -5.13
CA GLN A 90 -7.09 14.13 -4.39
C GLN A 90 -7.03 15.66 -4.26
N SER A 91 -8.07 16.34 -4.73
CA SER A 91 -8.21 17.78 -4.58
C SER A 91 -9.02 18.07 -3.32
N GLY A 92 -8.45 18.82 -2.39
CA GLY A 92 -9.19 19.25 -1.20
C GLY A 92 -10.40 20.12 -1.56
N THR A 93 -11.49 19.90 -0.86
CA THR A 93 -12.76 20.61 -1.03
C THR A 93 -13.19 21.28 0.28
N PRO A 94 -14.04 22.31 0.26
CA PRO A 94 -14.62 22.86 1.48
C PRO A 94 -15.37 21.85 2.36
N GLN A 95 -15.74 20.69 1.82
CA GLN A 95 -16.44 19.59 2.50
C GLN A 95 -15.51 18.68 3.32
N ASP A 96 -14.19 18.79 3.14
CA ASP A 96 -13.19 17.99 3.88
C ASP A 96 -12.80 18.63 5.24
N ARG A 97 -13.57 19.62 5.71
CA ARG A 97 -13.35 20.37 6.96
C ARG A 97 -14.40 20.09 8.02
#